data_AF-A0A1C5RVA7-F1
#
_entry.id   AF-A0A1C5RVA7-F1
#
_cell.length_a   1.000
_cell.length_b   1.000
_cell.length_c   1.000
_cell.angle_alpha   90.00
_cell.angle_beta   90.00
_cell.angle_gamma   90.00
#
_symmetry.space_group_name_H-M   'P 1'
#
loop_
_entity.id
_entity.type
_entity.pdbx_description
1 polymer ?
#
loop_
_entity_poly.entity_id
_entity_poly.type
_entity_poly.pdbx_seq_one_letter_code
_entity_poly.pdbx_strand_id
1 'polypeptide(L)'
;MKDFRERLYFRTDGYLYDETRNLLTQEFADISIVNNIVEQIASGENTLNTIAAKIGEKEPTVLYSLDKLINVGLVEKKKCITDEKNKKKTQYVLKDYMFKFWYEFIPKATSVIEMGQGALYYQKAVKPVLHSFMDTVFEEMCRYYTLKQGITGEYGCFLTSVGSWWGTENITDENDNIRTQSADIDVVSISELDKKAVIGECKFKSEKIDKGIYETLIRRGKLIAAKYKVSKYIFFSLSGYTDWFKDLKDEDVLLLTLESLYE
;
A
#
# COMPACT_ATOMS: atom_id res chain seq x y z
N MET A 1 10.87 -15.48 -23.15
CA MET A 1 9.64 -15.85 -22.41
C MET A 1 8.62 -14.75 -22.68
N LYS A 2 7.52 -15.02 -23.41
CA LYS A 2 6.47 -14.00 -23.61
C LYS A 2 5.82 -13.72 -22.25
N ASP A 3 5.66 -12.45 -21.90
CA ASP A 3 5.12 -12.06 -20.60
C ASP A 3 3.68 -12.59 -20.47
N PHE A 4 3.41 -13.37 -19.43
CA PHE A 4 2.09 -13.96 -19.18
C PHE A 4 1.01 -12.88 -19.04
N ARG A 5 1.37 -11.70 -18.50
CA ARG A 5 0.47 -10.56 -18.32
C ARG A 5 0.04 -9.96 -19.67
N GLU A 6 0.96 -9.91 -20.64
CA GLU A 6 0.66 -9.42 -22.00
C GLU A 6 -0.46 -10.23 -22.65
N ARG A 7 -0.40 -11.56 -22.52
CA ARG A 7 -1.39 -12.46 -23.13
C ARG A 7 -2.75 -12.41 -22.44
N LEU A 8 -2.77 -12.23 -21.12
CA LEU A 8 -4.00 -12.25 -20.36
C LEU A 8 -4.78 -10.94 -20.43
N TYR A 9 -4.08 -9.80 -20.44
CA TYR A 9 -4.70 -8.48 -20.29
C TYR A 9 -4.67 -7.62 -21.55
N PHE A 10 -3.63 -7.72 -22.39
CA PHE A 10 -3.38 -6.77 -23.49
C PHE A 10 -3.72 -7.34 -24.86
N ARG A 11 -4.73 -8.21 -24.91
CA ARG A 11 -5.30 -8.78 -26.13
C ARG A 11 -6.81 -8.88 -25.99
N THR A 12 -7.54 -8.67 -27.08
CA THR A 12 -9.00 -8.79 -27.10
C THR A 12 -9.50 -10.21 -26.83
N ASP A 13 -8.68 -11.23 -27.09
CA ASP A 13 -8.92 -12.64 -26.72
C ASP A 13 -8.33 -13.02 -25.35
N GLY A 14 -7.76 -12.05 -24.62
CA GLY A 14 -7.18 -12.25 -23.31
C GLY A 14 -8.27 -12.42 -22.25
N TYR A 15 -8.19 -13.49 -21.46
CA TYR A 15 -9.21 -13.80 -20.45
C TYR A 15 -9.48 -12.62 -19.49
N LEU A 16 -8.44 -11.89 -19.08
CA LEU A 16 -8.56 -10.80 -18.11
C LEU A 16 -8.80 -9.43 -18.74
N TYR A 17 -8.90 -9.34 -20.07
CA TYR A 17 -9.18 -8.07 -20.76
C TYR A 17 -10.59 -7.58 -20.42
N ASP A 18 -11.61 -8.43 -20.55
CA ASP A 18 -13.01 -8.08 -20.27
C ASP A 18 -13.54 -8.60 -18.93
N GLU A 19 -12.86 -9.55 -18.28
CA GLU A 19 -13.38 -10.21 -17.06
C GLU A 19 -13.72 -9.24 -15.94
N THR A 20 -12.87 -8.22 -15.72
CA THR A 20 -13.11 -7.20 -14.71
C THR A 20 -14.38 -6.39 -15.00
N ARG A 21 -14.63 -6.05 -16.26
CA ARG A 21 -15.85 -5.35 -16.68
C ARG A 21 -17.07 -6.26 -16.57
N ASN A 22 -16.94 -7.53 -16.93
CA ASN A 22 -18.00 -8.52 -16.84
C ASN A 22 -18.43 -8.74 -15.40
N LEU A 23 -17.47 -8.90 -14.47
CA LEU A 23 -17.71 -9.03 -13.04
C LEU A 23 -18.57 -7.87 -12.52
N LEU A 24 -18.21 -6.64 -12.86
CA LEU A 24 -18.95 -5.46 -12.41
C LEU A 24 -20.35 -5.37 -13.02
N THR A 25 -20.49 -5.76 -14.28
CA THR A 25 -21.79 -5.76 -14.97
C THR A 25 -22.75 -6.81 -14.38
N GLN A 26 -22.22 -7.92 -13.88
CA GLN A 26 -23.00 -8.97 -13.22
C GLN A 26 -23.44 -8.58 -11.80
N GLU A 27 -22.56 -7.91 -11.05
CA GLU A 27 -22.77 -7.60 -9.63
C GLU A 27 -23.48 -6.26 -9.36
N PHE A 28 -23.43 -5.31 -10.30
CA PHE A 28 -23.90 -3.94 -10.07
C PHE A 28 -24.89 -3.44 -11.13
N ALA A 29 -26.04 -2.92 -10.68
CA ALA A 29 -27.05 -2.32 -11.54
C ALA A 29 -26.63 -0.93 -12.08
N ASP A 30 -25.93 -0.13 -11.26
CA ASP A 30 -25.35 1.15 -11.67
C ASP A 30 -23.83 0.99 -11.78
N ILE A 31 -23.37 0.69 -12.98
CA ILE A 31 -21.96 0.45 -13.29
C ILE A 31 -21.20 1.77 -13.36
N SER A 32 -21.85 2.87 -13.71
CA SER A 32 -21.18 4.16 -13.93
C SER A 32 -20.63 4.71 -12.62
N ILE A 33 -21.45 4.74 -11.56
CA ILE A 33 -21.00 5.24 -10.27
C ILE A 33 -19.91 4.35 -9.68
N VAL A 34 -20.04 3.03 -9.83
CA VAL A 34 -19.07 2.05 -9.34
C VAL A 34 -17.73 2.21 -10.04
N ASN A 35 -17.72 2.31 -11.38
CA ASN A 35 -16.50 2.54 -12.14
C ASN A 35 -15.82 3.85 -11.73
N ASN A 36 -16.56 4.94 -11.61
CA ASN A 36 -16.00 6.23 -11.22
C ASN A 36 -15.36 6.16 -9.82
N ILE A 37 -16.01 5.49 -8.86
CA ILE A 37 -15.46 5.28 -7.51
C ILE A 37 -14.15 4.47 -7.56
N VAL A 38 -14.15 3.36 -8.30
CA VAL A 38 -12.98 2.48 -8.40
C VAL A 38 -11.82 3.19 -9.10
N GLU A 39 -12.08 3.98 -10.15
CA GLU A 39 -11.07 4.79 -10.82
C GLU A 39 -10.43 5.82 -9.87
N GLN A 40 -11.24 6.48 -9.03
CA GLN A 40 -10.71 7.40 -8.02
C GLN A 40 -9.79 6.68 -7.04
N ILE A 41 -10.21 5.53 -6.50
CA ILE A 41 -9.38 4.73 -5.59
C ILE A 41 -8.08 4.26 -6.29
N ALA A 42 -8.17 3.77 -7.53
CA ALA A 42 -7.01 3.35 -8.32
C ALA A 42 -6.00 4.50 -8.49
N SER A 43 -6.50 5.73 -8.68
CA SER A 43 -5.69 6.95 -8.77
C SER A 43 -5.15 7.48 -7.43
N GLY A 44 -5.44 6.81 -6.31
CA GLY A 44 -4.96 7.16 -4.97
C GLY A 44 -5.90 8.05 -4.14
N GLU A 45 -7.08 8.39 -4.67
CA GLU A 45 -8.09 9.16 -3.94
C GLU A 45 -8.87 8.21 -3.01
N ASN A 46 -8.39 8.09 -1.78
CA ASN A 46 -8.78 6.97 -0.91
C ASN A 46 -9.74 7.34 0.22
N THR A 47 -10.28 8.56 0.31
CA THR A 47 -11.22 8.94 1.38
C THR A 47 -12.62 9.17 0.84
N LEU A 48 -13.66 8.87 1.64
CA LEU A 48 -15.06 9.03 1.24
C LEU A 48 -15.35 10.46 0.73
N ASN A 49 -14.87 11.46 1.45
CA ASN A 49 -15.09 12.87 1.12
C ASN A 49 -14.42 13.23 -0.22
N THR A 50 -13.16 12.82 -0.42
CA THR A 50 -12.43 13.11 -1.65
C THR A 50 -13.05 12.40 -2.86
N ILE A 51 -13.41 11.12 -2.71
CA ILE A 51 -14.07 10.34 -3.78
C ILE A 51 -15.39 11.01 -4.16
N ALA A 52 -16.24 11.32 -3.18
CA ALA A 52 -17.53 11.97 -3.41
C ALA A 52 -17.39 13.31 -4.14
N ALA A 53 -16.44 14.14 -3.70
CA ALA A 53 -16.16 15.43 -4.33
C ALA A 53 -15.68 15.29 -5.79
N LYS A 54 -14.80 14.32 -6.07
CA LYS A 54 -14.23 14.10 -7.41
C LYS A 54 -15.27 13.61 -8.42
N ILE A 55 -16.16 12.71 -8.00
CA ILE A 55 -17.19 12.16 -8.88
C ILE A 55 -18.47 13.00 -8.91
N GLY A 56 -18.55 14.06 -8.10
CA GLY A 56 -19.71 14.95 -8.05
C GLY A 56 -20.94 14.36 -7.37
N GLU A 57 -20.75 13.39 -6.46
CA GLU A 57 -21.83 12.66 -5.79
C GLU A 57 -21.89 12.97 -4.29
N LYS A 58 -23.02 12.63 -3.67
CA LYS A 58 -23.19 12.77 -2.21
C LYS A 58 -22.50 11.60 -1.49
N GLU A 59 -21.86 11.89 -0.36
CA GLU A 59 -21.19 10.87 0.48
C GLU A 59 -22.06 9.63 0.77
N PRO A 60 -23.38 9.71 1.07
CA PRO A 60 -24.21 8.52 1.27
C PRO A 60 -24.34 7.63 0.03
N THR A 61 -24.42 8.21 -1.16
CA THR A 61 -24.51 7.47 -2.44
C THR A 61 -23.20 6.72 -2.70
N VAL A 62 -22.07 7.40 -2.46
CA VAL A 62 -20.73 6.81 -2.59
C VAL A 62 -20.53 5.71 -1.56
N LEU A 63 -20.91 5.95 -0.31
CA LEU A 63 -20.79 4.97 0.78
C LEU A 63 -21.59 3.70 0.49
N TYR A 64 -22.82 3.82 -0.02
CA TYR A 64 -23.63 2.68 -0.43
C TYR A 64 -22.92 1.81 -1.48
N SER A 65 -22.30 2.44 -2.47
CA SER A 65 -21.56 1.75 -3.54
C SER A 65 -20.26 1.12 -3.01
N LEU A 66 -19.54 1.83 -2.13
CA LEU A 66 -18.35 1.31 -1.45
C LEU A 66 -18.67 0.09 -0.59
N ASP A 67 -19.76 0.12 0.18
CA ASP A 67 -20.15 -1.02 1.01
C ASP A 67 -20.53 -2.23 0.15
N LYS A 68 -21.14 -2.05 -1.03
CA LYS A 68 -21.32 -3.15 -1.99
C LYS A 68 -19.98 -3.68 -2.52
N LEU A 69 -19.07 -2.79 -2.94
CA LEU A 69 -17.73 -3.16 -3.41
C LEU A 69 -16.94 -3.92 -2.35
N ILE A 70 -17.12 -3.58 -1.08
CA ILE A 70 -16.55 -4.31 0.06
C ILE A 70 -17.17 -5.68 0.21
N ASN A 71 -18.50 -5.80 0.11
CA ASN A 71 -19.20 -7.08 0.25
C ASN A 71 -18.80 -8.09 -0.83
N VAL A 72 -18.57 -7.64 -2.07
CA VAL A 72 -18.08 -8.51 -3.16
C VAL A 72 -16.55 -8.72 -3.12
N GLY A 73 -15.84 -8.06 -2.18
CA GLY A 73 -14.41 -8.25 -1.96
C GLY A 73 -13.48 -7.49 -2.91
N LEU A 74 -13.99 -6.49 -3.65
CA LEU A 74 -13.19 -5.69 -4.58
C LEU A 74 -12.49 -4.50 -3.90
N VAL A 75 -13.12 -3.96 -2.86
CA VAL A 75 -12.60 -2.85 -2.05
C VAL A 75 -12.47 -3.29 -0.60
N GLU A 76 -11.53 -2.72 0.13
CA GLU A 76 -11.46 -2.85 1.58
C GLU A 76 -11.20 -1.52 2.29
N LYS A 77 -11.53 -1.49 3.58
CA LYS A 77 -11.28 -0.34 4.46
C LYS A 77 -9.90 -0.51 5.10
N LYS A 78 -8.92 0.27 4.64
CA LYS A 78 -7.62 0.42 5.32
C LYS A 78 -7.79 1.42 6.47
N LYS A 79 -7.34 1.03 7.67
CA LYS A 79 -7.45 1.85 8.87
C LYS A 79 -6.07 2.08 9.48
N CYS A 80 -5.91 3.25 10.10
CA CYS A 80 -4.70 3.54 10.86
C CYS A 80 -4.64 2.59 12.06
N ILE A 81 -3.58 1.77 12.14
CA ILE A 81 -3.51 0.65 13.10
C ILE A 81 -3.65 1.08 14.56
N THR A 82 -3.25 2.32 14.90
CA THR A 82 -3.36 2.87 16.27
C THR A 82 -4.67 3.62 16.55
N ASP A 83 -5.57 3.70 15.55
CA ASP A 83 -6.79 4.51 15.59
C ASP A 83 -7.93 3.91 14.72
N GLU A 84 -8.15 2.60 14.83
CA GLU A 84 -9.07 1.85 13.96
C GLU A 84 -10.57 2.26 14.06
N LYS A 85 -10.94 2.96 15.13
CA LYS A 85 -12.31 3.46 15.34
C LYS A 85 -12.55 4.81 14.67
N ASN A 86 -11.50 5.50 14.22
CA ASN A 86 -11.60 6.82 13.63
C ASN A 86 -12.00 6.74 12.15
N LYS A 87 -13.29 6.99 11.90
CA LYS A 87 -13.86 7.02 10.54
C LYS A 87 -13.20 8.05 9.62
N LYS A 88 -12.68 9.16 10.16
CA LYS A 88 -11.97 10.19 9.37
C LYS A 88 -10.60 9.71 8.87
N LYS A 89 -10.02 8.72 9.56
CA LYS A 89 -8.79 8.03 9.14
C LYS A 89 -9.10 6.69 8.48
N THR A 90 -10.28 6.49 7.91
CA THR A 90 -10.56 5.31 7.09
C THR A 90 -10.26 5.64 5.64
N GLN A 91 -9.42 4.81 5.03
CA GLN A 91 -9.14 4.83 3.60
C GLN A 91 -9.80 3.64 2.91
N TYR A 92 -10.19 3.80 1.66
CA TYR A 92 -10.69 2.74 0.80
C TYR A 92 -9.60 2.39 -0.20
N VAL A 93 -9.30 1.11 -0.34
CA VAL A 93 -8.26 0.61 -1.24
C VAL A 93 -8.79 -0.57 -2.04
N LEU A 94 -8.27 -0.75 -3.26
CA LEU A 94 -8.57 -1.94 -4.06
C LEU A 94 -7.87 -3.14 -3.44
N LYS A 95 -8.65 -4.16 -3.11
CA LYS A 95 -8.16 -5.33 -2.38
C LYS A 95 -7.40 -6.30 -3.30
N ASP A 96 -7.91 -6.49 -4.51
CA ASP A 96 -7.36 -7.46 -5.45
C ASP A 96 -6.36 -6.82 -6.41
N TYR A 97 -5.15 -7.38 -6.49
CA TYR A 97 -4.09 -6.83 -7.35
C TYR A 97 -4.37 -7.01 -8.84
N MET A 98 -5.12 -8.03 -9.25
CA MET A 98 -5.53 -8.22 -10.64
C MET A 98 -6.52 -7.13 -11.05
N PHE A 99 -7.48 -6.82 -10.19
CA PHE A 99 -8.45 -5.74 -10.34
C PHE A 99 -7.77 -4.37 -10.34
N LYS A 100 -6.85 -4.14 -9.38
CA LYS A 100 -6.04 -2.92 -9.32
C LYS A 100 -5.21 -2.72 -10.58
N PHE A 101 -4.54 -3.77 -11.06
CA PHE A 101 -3.77 -3.73 -12.31
C PHE A 101 -4.66 -3.41 -13.51
N TRP A 102 -5.84 -4.03 -13.58
CA TRP A 102 -6.79 -3.78 -14.66
C TRP A 102 -7.17 -2.30 -14.71
N TYR A 103 -7.63 -1.71 -13.60
CA TYR A 103 -8.06 -0.31 -13.56
C TYR A 103 -6.93 0.68 -13.81
N GLU A 104 -5.71 0.35 -13.39
CA GLU A 104 -4.57 1.23 -13.60
C GLU A 104 -4.17 1.31 -15.08
N PHE A 105 -4.24 0.20 -15.84
CA PHE A 105 -3.61 0.10 -17.16
C PHE A 105 -4.57 -0.17 -18.33
N ILE A 106 -5.65 -0.93 -18.14
CA ILE A 106 -6.46 -1.46 -19.24
C ILE A 106 -7.43 -0.43 -19.83
N PRO A 107 -8.21 0.33 -19.03
CA PRO A 107 -9.08 1.37 -19.58
C PRO A 107 -8.34 2.40 -20.46
N LYS A 108 -7.09 2.72 -20.10
CA LYS A 108 -6.22 3.65 -20.84
C LYS A 108 -5.64 3.04 -22.13
N ALA A 109 -5.73 1.72 -22.29
CA ALA A 109 -5.13 0.95 -23.38
C ALA A 109 -6.16 0.40 -24.37
N THR A 110 -7.46 0.44 -24.06
CA THR A 110 -8.57 -0.19 -24.81
C THR A 110 -8.42 -0.01 -26.33
N SER A 111 -8.35 1.23 -26.82
CA SER A 111 -8.24 1.50 -28.25
C SER A 111 -6.97 0.92 -28.89
N VAL A 112 -5.85 0.90 -28.17
CA VAL A 112 -4.59 0.34 -28.66
C VAL A 112 -4.64 -1.18 -28.68
N ILE A 113 -5.30 -1.80 -27.69
CA ILE A 113 -5.51 -3.25 -27.62
C ILE A 113 -6.44 -3.71 -28.75
N GLU A 114 -7.55 -3.00 -28.99
CA GLU A 114 -8.51 -3.29 -30.06
C GLU A 114 -7.88 -3.20 -31.47
N MET A 115 -6.90 -2.32 -31.66
CA MET A 115 -6.10 -2.24 -32.89
C MET A 115 -5.02 -3.34 -33.00
N GLY A 116 -4.99 -4.30 -32.06
CA GLY A 116 -4.02 -5.39 -32.03
C GLY A 116 -2.62 -4.99 -31.55
N GLN A 117 -2.45 -3.79 -30.98
CA GLN A 117 -1.15 -3.24 -30.57
C GLN A 117 -0.93 -3.27 -29.04
N GLY A 118 -1.71 -4.06 -28.29
CA GLY A 118 -1.62 -4.13 -26.84
C GLY A 118 -0.24 -4.56 -26.31
N ALA A 119 0.48 -5.43 -27.03
CA ALA A 119 1.86 -5.79 -26.67
C ALA A 119 2.81 -4.59 -26.68
N LEU A 120 2.66 -3.69 -27.66
CA LEU A 120 3.45 -2.48 -27.76
C LEU A 120 3.11 -1.49 -26.64
N TYR A 121 1.82 -1.38 -26.29
CA TYR A 121 1.37 -0.59 -25.14
C TYR A 121 1.99 -1.11 -23.85
N TYR A 122 1.94 -2.43 -23.60
CA TYR A 122 2.54 -3.04 -22.42
C TYR A 122 4.02 -2.68 -22.28
N GLN A 123 4.81 -2.83 -23.34
CA GLN A 123 6.25 -2.54 -23.30
C GLN A 123 6.55 -1.06 -23.06
N LYS A 124 5.76 -0.14 -23.64
CA LYS A 124 6.05 1.30 -23.60
C LYS A 124 5.44 2.04 -22.42
N ALA A 125 4.26 1.65 -21.98
CA ALA A 125 3.48 2.38 -20.97
C ALA A 125 3.42 1.65 -19.62
N VAL A 126 3.41 0.32 -19.62
CA VAL A 126 3.17 -0.46 -18.38
C VAL A 126 4.48 -0.93 -17.77
N LYS A 127 5.32 -1.61 -18.55
CA LYS A 127 6.60 -2.18 -18.07
C LYS A 127 7.51 -1.17 -17.35
N PRO A 128 7.64 0.11 -17.80
CA PRO A 128 8.48 1.08 -17.10
C PRO A 128 8.00 1.46 -15.70
N VAL A 129 6.68 1.42 -15.47
CA VAL A 129 6.07 1.81 -14.18
C VAL A 129 5.66 0.60 -13.32
N LEU A 130 5.77 -0.62 -13.87
CA LEU A 130 5.44 -1.86 -13.18
C LEU A 130 6.21 -2.03 -11.88
N HIS A 131 7.45 -1.53 -11.83
CA HIS A 131 8.25 -1.57 -10.61
C HIS A 131 7.56 -0.81 -9.46
N SER A 132 7.10 0.42 -9.71
CA SER A 132 6.40 1.22 -8.71
C SER A 132 5.03 0.62 -8.34
N PHE A 133 4.35 -0.03 -9.28
CA PHE A 133 3.11 -0.76 -8.96
C PHE A 133 3.36 -1.87 -7.91
N MET A 134 4.52 -2.53 -7.98
CA MET A 134 4.90 -3.60 -7.05
C MET A 134 5.29 -3.10 -5.66
N ASP A 135 5.56 -1.80 -5.47
CA ASP A 135 5.86 -1.21 -4.15
C ASP A 135 4.79 -1.59 -3.12
N THR A 136 3.52 -1.44 -3.50
CA THR A 136 2.37 -1.76 -2.62
C THR A 136 2.22 -3.25 -2.33
N VAL A 137 2.67 -4.12 -3.24
CA VAL A 137 2.70 -5.58 -3.02
C VAL A 137 3.79 -5.93 -2.02
N PHE A 138 4.98 -5.34 -2.21
CA PHE A 138 6.11 -5.56 -1.34
C PHE A 138 5.81 -5.14 0.10
N GLU A 139 5.17 -4.00 0.30
CA GLU A 139 4.75 -3.57 1.62
C GLU A 139 3.80 -4.57 2.32
N GLU A 140 2.82 -5.15 1.61
CA GLU A 140 1.93 -6.16 2.21
C GLU A 140 2.71 -7.43 2.58
N MET A 141 3.67 -7.84 1.75
CA MET A 141 4.56 -8.96 2.08
C MET A 141 5.36 -8.67 3.35
N CYS A 142 5.89 -7.46 3.51
CA CYS A 142 6.64 -7.03 4.69
C CYS A 142 5.76 -7.00 5.96
N ARG A 143 4.52 -6.51 5.84
CA ARG A 143 3.53 -6.56 6.93
C ARG A 143 3.22 -8.00 7.34
N TYR A 144 2.92 -8.86 6.37
CA TYR A 144 2.63 -10.27 6.63
C TYR A 144 3.81 -10.97 7.31
N TYR A 145 5.03 -10.79 6.78
CA TYR A 145 6.24 -11.35 7.37
C TYR A 145 6.46 -10.88 8.81
N THR A 146 6.29 -9.58 9.06
CA THR A 146 6.42 -9.00 10.41
C THR A 146 5.42 -9.64 11.37
N LEU A 147 4.16 -9.82 10.97
CA LEU A 147 3.18 -10.49 11.84
C LEU A 147 3.52 -11.98 12.04
N LYS A 148 3.92 -12.69 10.97
CA LYS A 148 4.29 -14.12 11.03
C LYS A 148 5.38 -14.37 12.08
N GLN A 149 6.48 -13.62 12.04
CA GLN A 149 7.57 -13.73 13.01
C GLN A 149 7.19 -13.16 14.39
N GLY A 150 6.33 -12.14 14.41
CA GLY A 150 5.85 -11.50 15.63
C GLY A 150 4.97 -12.40 16.51
N ILE A 151 4.15 -13.25 15.89
CA ILE A 151 3.28 -14.20 16.59
C ILE A 151 4.10 -15.25 17.36
N THR A 152 5.30 -15.58 16.88
CA THR A 152 6.22 -16.52 17.55
C THR A 152 7.14 -15.84 18.57
N GLY A 153 7.05 -14.52 18.72
CA GLY A 153 7.81 -13.77 19.73
C GLY A 153 9.23 -13.36 19.32
N GLU A 154 9.60 -13.53 18.04
CA GLU A 154 10.96 -13.23 17.53
C GLU A 154 11.43 -11.80 17.82
N TYR A 155 10.49 -10.86 17.93
CA TYR A 155 10.79 -9.45 18.22
C TYR A 155 10.69 -9.11 19.72
N GLY A 156 10.73 -10.11 20.61
CA GLY A 156 10.65 -9.92 22.06
C GLY A 156 9.29 -9.43 22.56
N CYS A 157 8.23 -9.66 21.77
CA CYS A 157 6.84 -9.41 22.13
C CYS A 157 5.89 -10.26 21.28
N PHE A 158 4.70 -10.54 21.81
CA PHE A 158 3.65 -11.28 21.13
C PHE A 158 2.78 -10.33 20.31
N LEU A 159 3.11 -10.18 19.02
CA LEU A 159 2.40 -9.28 18.12
C LEU A 159 1.09 -9.92 17.64
N THR A 160 -0.01 -9.18 17.72
CA THR A 160 -1.35 -9.70 17.40
C THR A 160 -2.01 -9.00 16.22
N SER A 161 -1.47 -7.87 15.76
CA SER A 161 -1.97 -7.15 14.59
C SER A 161 -0.82 -6.48 13.84
N VAL A 162 -1.03 -6.23 12.55
CA VAL A 162 -0.13 -5.45 11.70
C VAL A 162 -0.94 -4.59 10.75
N GLY A 163 -0.43 -3.40 10.45
CA GLY A 163 -1.00 -2.51 9.46
C GLY A 163 -0.03 -1.38 9.13
N SER A 164 -0.56 -0.30 8.56
CA SER A 164 0.18 0.95 8.36
C SER A 164 -0.32 2.00 9.34
N TRP A 165 0.52 3.00 9.57
CA TRP A 165 0.15 4.18 10.35
C TRP A 165 0.20 5.43 9.47
N TRP A 166 -0.73 6.34 9.69
CA TRP A 166 -0.69 7.68 9.13
C TRP A 166 -1.24 8.73 10.08
N GLY A 167 -0.67 9.92 9.98
CA GLY A 167 -1.00 11.07 10.79
C GLY A 167 -0.21 12.29 10.36
N THR A 168 0.07 13.15 11.33
CA THR A 168 0.85 14.38 11.13
C THR A 168 2.00 14.40 12.11
N GLU A 169 3.14 14.91 11.69
CA GLU A 169 4.29 15.19 12.54
C GLU A 169 4.63 16.68 12.51
N ASN A 170 5.16 17.20 13.62
CA ASN A 170 5.71 18.55 13.70
C ASN A 170 7.23 18.45 13.59
N ILE A 171 7.81 19.15 12.62
CA ILE A 171 9.25 19.22 12.41
C ILE A 171 9.71 20.63 12.71
N THR A 172 10.74 20.73 13.54
CA THR A 172 11.44 21.99 13.77
C THR A 172 12.55 22.12 12.73
N ASP A 173 12.54 23.22 11.97
CA ASP A 173 13.63 23.53 11.04
C ASP A 173 14.84 24.14 11.76
N GLU A 174 15.94 24.32 11.03
CA GLU A 174 17.19 24.89 11.55
C GLU A 174 17.07 26.30 12.15
N ASN A 175 15.96 26.99 11.89
CA ASN A 175 15.65 28.32 12.39
C ASN A 175 14.56 28.30 13.50
N ASP A 176 14.38 27.16 14.17
CA ASP A 176 13.37 26.92 15.21
C ASP A 176 11.90 27.09 14.78
N ASN A 177 11.61 27.09 13.47
CA ASN A 177 10.22 27.13 13.00
C ASN A 177 9.61 25.74 13.00
N ILE A 178 8.40 25.64 13.57
CA ILE A 178 7.62 24.40 13.57
C ILE A 178 6.79 24.33 12.29
N ARG A 179 6.98 23.25 11.53
CA ARG A 179 6.16 22.90 10.36
C ARG A 179 5.43 21.60 10.61
N THR A 180 4.12 21.60 10.40
CA THR A 180 3.31 20.38 10.42
C THR A 180 3.33 19.76 9.02
N GLN A 181 3.63 18.47 8.94
CA GLN A 181 3.56 17.70 7.70
C GLN A 181 2.86 16.36 7.90
N SER A 182 2.40 15.75 6.81
CA SER A 182 1.88 14.38 6.83
C SER A 182 3.01 13.39 7.11
N ALA A 183 2.69 12.35 7.87
CA ALA A 183 3.62 11.27 8.19
C ALA A 183 2.91 9.92 8.07
N ASP A 184 3.67 8.95 7.61
CA ASP A 184 3.26 7.59 7.31
C ASP A 184 4.34 6.60 7.78
N ILE A 185 3.91 5.40 8.16
CA ILE A 185 4.80 4.29 8.48
C ILE A 185 4.20 3.04 7.83
N ASP A 186 4.98 2.40 6.95
CA ASP A 186 4.52 1.31 6.10
C ASP A 186 4.08 0.10 6.92
N VAL A 187 4.89 -0.27 7.91
CA VAL A 187 4.70 -1.43 8.79
C VAL A 187 4.63 -0.96 10.23
N VAL A 188 3.52 -1.22 10.90
CA VAL A 188 3.38 -1.08 12.34
C VAL A 188 2.62 -2.29 12.84
N SER A 189 3.29 -3.10 13.66
CA SER A 189 2.73 -4.27 14.30
C SER A 189 2.66 -4.07 15.80
N ILE A 190 1.53 -4.43 16.40
CA ILE A 190 1.19 -4.07 17.78
C ILE A 190 0.99 -5.33 18.62
N SER A 191 1.55 -5.30 19.83
CA SER A 191 1.15 -6.15 20.94
C SER A 191 0.35 -5.33 21.94
N GLU A 192 -0.94 -5.57 22.04
CA GLU A 192 -1.77 -4.96 23.08
C GLU A 192 -1.45 -5.49 24.47
N LEU A 193 -1.02 -6.74 24.55
CA LEU A 193 -0.67 -7.43 25.80
C LEU A 193 0.63 -6.87 26.38
N ASP A 194 1.67 -6.75 25.55
CA ASP A 194 2.99 -6.29 26.00
C ASP A 194 3.12 -4.76 25.97
N LYS A 195 2.12 -4.06 25.42
CA LYS A 195 2.17 -2.61 25.11
C LYS A 195 3.43 -2.23 24.33
N LYS A 196 3.77 -3.07 23.35
CA LYS A 196 4.93 -2.91 22.47
C LYS A 196 4.50 -2.82 21.02
N ALA A 197 5.38 -2.23 20.22
CA ALA A 197 5.25 -2.19 18.77
C ALA A 197 6.55 -2.59 18.08
N VAL A 198 6.41 -3.11 16.86
CA VAL A 198 7.49 -3.22 15.88
C VAL A 198 7.10 -2.32 14.72
N ILE A 199 8.03 -1.48 14.28
CA ILE A 199 7.77 -0.57 13.17
C ILE A 199 8.78 -0.80 12.05
N GLY A 200 8.38 -0.53 10.81
CA GLY A 200 9.25 -0.74 9.67
C GLY A 200 8.93 0.15 8.48
N GLU A 201 9.96 0.30 7.65
CA GLU A 201 9.96 1.05 6.40
C GLU A 201 10.29 0.10 5.25
N CYS A 202 9.57 0.24 4.14
CA CYS A 202 9.75 -0.59 2.94
C CYS A 202 10.33 0.25 1.80
N LYS A 203 11.36 -0.28 1.13
CA LYS A 203 11.88 0.28 -0.12
C LYS A 203 12.02 -0.80 -1.18
N PHE A 204 11.05 -0.84 -2.09
CA PHE A 204 11.08 -1.66 -3.28
C PHE A 204 11.66 -0.87 -4.47
N LYS A 205 12.90 -0.41 -4.32
CA LYS A 205 13.58 0.43 -5.32
C LYS A 205 14.99 -0.08 -5.61
N SER A 206 15.56 0.36 -6.73
CA SER A 206 16.96 0.12 -7.08
C SER A 206 17.96 0.79 -6.14
N GLU A 207 17.53 1.86 -5.48
CA GLU A 207 18.31 2.62 -4.53
C GLU A 207 18.37 1.93 -3.17
N LYS A 208 19.55 2.00 -2.55
CA LYS A 208 19.79 1.47 -1.20
C LYS A 208 19.16 2.35 -0.14
N ILE A 209 18.73 1.74 0.97
CA ILE A 209 18.29 2.49 2.14
C ILE A 209 19.50 3.20 2.76
N ASP A 210 19.34 4.50 3.04
CA ASP A 210 20.37 5.38 3.58
C ASP A 210 20.05 5.87 5.01
N LYS A 211 20.95 6.70 5.55
CA LYS A 211 20.80 7.32 6.87
C LYS A 211 19.55 8.19 6.98
N GLY A 212 19.15 8.87 5.90
CA GLY A 212 17.98 9.75 5.91
C GLY A 212 16.68 8.99 6.10
N ILE A 213 16.54 7.84 5.43
CA ILE A 213 15.41 6.93 5.63
C ILE A 213 15.41 6.37 7.06
N TYR A 214 16.59 5.98 7.57
CA TYR A 214 16.74 5.56 8.96
C TYR A 214 16.24 6.61 9.94
N GLU A 215 16.78 7.82 9.87
CA GLU A 215 16.43 8.92 10.78
C GLU A 215 14.94 9.28 10.71
N THR A 216 14.35 9.18 9.51
CA THR A 216 12.92 9.40 9.29
C THR A 216 12.07 8.37 10.02
N LEU A 217 12.39 7.07 9.90
CA LEU A 217 11.65 6.02 10.59
C LEU A 217 11.80 6.13 12.11
N ILE A 218 13.02 6.37 12.61
CA ILE A 218 13.25 6.56 14.05
C ILE A 218 12.43 7.74 14.58
N ARG A 219 12.44 8.87 13.86
CA ARG A 219 11.67 10.07 14.21
C ARG A 219 10.17 9.77 14.25
N ARG A 220 9.62 9.18 13.18
CA ARG A 220 8.19 8.83 13.09
C ARG A 220 7.78 7.78 14.12
N GLY A 221 8.68 6.86 14.49
CA GLY A 221 8.47 5.90 15.57
C GLY A 221 8.15 6.53 16.92
N LYS A 222 8.62 7.75 17.20
CA LYS A 222 8.27 8.50 18.41
C LYS A 222 6.77 8.81 18.51
N LEU A 223 6.07 8.90 17.38
CA LEU A 223 4.62 9.12 17.32
C LEU A 223 3.84 7.87 17.77
N ILE A 224 4.42 6.69 17.60
CA ILE A 224 3.87 5.41 18.08
C ILE A 224 4.22 5.20 19.56
N ALA A 225 5.42 5.63 19.96
CA ALA A 225 5.96 5.52 21.31
C ALA A 225 5.06 6.12 22.41
N ALA A 226 4.18 7.05 22.06
CA ALA A 226 3.19 7.63 22.97
C ALA A 226 2.20 6.59 23.53
N LYS A 227 1.97 5.47 22.81
CA LYS A 227 1.05 4.39 23.23
C LYS A 227 1.74 3.04 23.39
N TYR A 228 2.77 2.76 22.61
CA TYR A 228 3.44 1.45 22.58
C TYR A 228 4.95 1.62 22.58
N LYS A 229 5.67 0.92 23.45
CA LYS A 229 7.14 0.92 23.42
C LYS A 229 7.61 0.25 22.13
N VAL A 230 8.34 0.98 21.28
CA VAL A 230 8.95 0.39 20.09
C VAL A 230 10.05 -0.59 20.54
N SER A 231 9.95 -1.82 20.04
CA SER A 231 10.84 -2.94 20.38
C SER A 231 11.84 -3.23 19.28
N LYS A 232 11.45 -3.07 18.02
CA LYS A 232 12.31 -3.19 16.85
C LYS A 232 11.94 -2.18 15.76
N TYR A 233 12.95 -1.75 15.02
CA TYR A 233 12.86 -1.00 13.78
C TYR A 233 13.33 -1.88 12.63
N ILE A 234 12.48 -2.12 11.63
CA ILE A 234 12.79 -3.01 10.52
C ILE A 234 12.89 -2.22 9.22
N PHE A 235 13.99 -2.40 8.50
CA PHE A 235 14.19 -1.80 7.18
C PHE A 235 14.15 -2.88 6.11
N PHE A 236 13.06 -2.93 5.35
CA PHE A 236 12.87 -3.86 4.24
C PHE A 236 13.39 -3.25 2.95
N SER A 237 14.42 -3.86 2.34
CA SER A 237 15.05 -3.31 1.14
C SER A 237 15.14 -4.32 0.01
N LEU A 238 14.75 -3.91 -1.20
CA LEU A 238 15.03 -4.68 -2.40
C LEU A 238 16.52 -4.68 -2.76
N SER A 239 17.18 -3.52 -2.63
CA SER A 239 18.55 -3.31 -3.12
C SER A 239 19.62 -3.25 -2.01
N GLY A 240 19.21 -3.51 -0.77
CA GLY A 240 20.06 -3.47 0.41
C GLY A 240 20.27 -2.07 0.99
N TYR A 241 21.42 -1.87 1.64
CA TYR A 241 21.71 -0.73 2.51
C TYR A 241 23.02 -0.05 2.12
N THR A 242 23.14 1.24 2.40
CA THR A 242 24.41 1.98 2.24
C THR A 242 25.43 1.56 3.31
N ASP A 243 26.70 1.89 3.09
CA ASP A 243 27.78 1.54 4.03
C ASP A 243 27.61 2.15 5.42
N TRP A 244 26.79 3.20 5.56
CA TRP A 244 26.44 3.80 6.84
C TRP A 244 25.85 2.77 7.84
N PHE A 245 25.09 1.79 7.35
CA PHE A 245 24.52 0.73 8.19
C PHE A 245 25.56 -0.25 8.73
N LYS A 246 26.78 -0.32 8.16
CA LYS A 246 27.84 -1.22 8.66
C LYS A 246 28.35 -0.80 10.04
N ASP A 247 28.31 0.50 10.33
CA ASP A 247 28.77 1.08 11.59
C ASP A 247 27.64 1.25 12.62
N LEU A 248 26.39 0.97 12.22
CA LEU A 248 25.23 1.08 13.10
C LEU A 248 25.24 -0.04 14.15
N LYS A 249 25.45 0.33 15.41
CA LYS A 249 25.41 -0.58 16.56
C LYS A 249 24.11 -0.39 17.35
N ASP A 250 23.00 -0.71 16.71
CA ASP A 250 21.68 -0.69 17.33
C ASP A 250 21.06 -2.09 17.23
N GLU A 251 20.99 -2.79 18.35
CA GLU A 251 20.43 -4.15 18.43
C GLU A 251 18.91 -4.16 18.18
N ASP A 252 18.25 -3.01 18.25
CA ASP A 252 16.84 -2.86 17.95
C ASP A 252 16.56 -2.63 16.46
N VAL A 253 17.60 -2.57 15.62
CA VAL A 253 17.48 -2.40 14.18
C VAL A 253 17.68 -3.72 13.45
N LEU A 254 16.70 -4.08 12.61
CA LEU A 254 16.75 -5.26 11.74
C LEU A 254 16.78 -4.85 10.28
N LEU A 255 17.69 -5.46 9.53
CA LEU A 255 17.90 -5.23 8.11
C LEU A 255 17.47 -6.48 7.35
N LEU A 256 16.31 -6.41 6.68
CA LEU A 256 15.75 -7.52 5.92
C LEU A 256 15.71 -7.21 4.42
N THR A 257 16.24 -8.13 3.62
CA THR A 257 16.16 -8.02 2.16
C THR A 257 14.99 -8.83 1.62
N LEU A 258 14.72 -8.72 0.31
CA LEU A 258 13.70 -9.54 -0.34
C LEU A 258 13.95 -11.05 -0.11
N GLU A 259 15.21 -11.50 -0.10
CA GLU A 259 15.56 -12.90 0.14
C GLU A 259 15.14 -13.36 1.54
N SER A 260 15.29 -12.48 2.54
CA SER A 260 14.90 -12.74 3.93
C SER A 260 13.40 -13.01 4.10
N LEU A 261 12.55 -12.55 3.16
CA LEU A 261 11.09 -12.76 3.23
C LEU A 261 10.65 -14.16 2.77
N TYR A 262 11.53 -14.91 2.10
CA TYR A 262 11.24 -16.24 1.55
C TYR A 262 11.69 -17.41 2.45
N GLU A 263 12.31 -17.11 3.59
CA GLU A 263 12.70 -18.08 4.63
C GLU A 263 11.55 -18.33 5.64
#